data_AF-A0A392SDZ8-F1
#
_entry.id   AF-A0A392SDZ8-F1
#
_cell.length_a   1.000
_cell.length_b   1.000
_cell.length_c   1.000
_cell.angle_alpha   90.00
_cell.angle_beta   90.00
_cell.angle_gamma   90.00
#
_symmetry.space_group_name_H-M   'P 1'
#
loop_
_entity.id
_entity.type
_entity.pdbx_description
1 polymer ?
#
loop_
_entity_poly.entity_id
_entity_poly.type
_entity_poly.pdbx_seq_one_letter_code
_entity_poly.pdbx_strand_id
1 'polypeptide(L)'
;MVFSPLSIYTVLSIIAAGSEGPTQQQLLDFLQSKSIDELKSLNSKLVSFVLAGANTPTGGPLVSFANGIWVEQSLSLQPSFKEIVATDFK
;
A
#
# COMPACT_ATOMS: atom_id res chain seq x y z
N MET A 1 -0.25 -15.25 -17.85
CA MET A 1 -0.95 -14.53 -16.76
C MET A 1 -0.05 -13.38 -16.33
N VAL A 2 -0.59 -12.18 -16.14
CA VAL A 2 0.18 -10.99 -15.74
C VAL A 2 -0.48 -10.41 -14.49
N PHE A 3 0.32 -10.11 -13.48
CA PHE A 3 -0.09 -9.45 -12.25
C PHE A 3 1.00 -8.47 -11.81
N SER A 4 0.64 -7.53 -10.93
CA SER A 4 1.58 -6.56 -10.34
C SER A 4 1.93 -7.01 -8.92
N PRO A 5 3.14 -7.56 -8.68
CA PRO A 5 3.59 -7.87 -7.32
C PRO A 5 3.54 -6.65 -6.40
N LEU A 6 3.80 -5.45 -6.94
CA LEU A 6 3.74 -4.20 -6.21
C LEU A 6 2.32 -3.90 -5.71
N SER A 7 1.30 -4.07 -6.56
CA SER A 7 -0.09 -3.84 -6.15
C SER A 7 -0.52 -4.80 -5.05
N ILE A 8 -0.13 -6.08 -5.14
CA ILE A 8 -0.40 -7.08 -4.09
C ILE A 8 0.31 -6.70 -2.79
N TYR A 9 1.58 -6.30 -2.88
CA TYR A 9 2.37 -5.85 -1.74
C TYR A 9 1.72 -4.67 -1.01
N THR A 10 1.26 -3.65 -1.76
CA THR A 10 0.58 -2.48 -1.19
C THR A 10 -0.71 -2.88 -0.48
N VAL A 11 -1.56 -3.72 -1.09
CA VAL A 11 -2.80 -4.17 -0.46
C VAL A 11 -2.54 -4.97 0.82
N LEU A 12 -1.56 -5.87 0.82
CA LEU A 12 -1.18 -6.61 2.03
C LEU A 12 -0.61 -5.68 3.12
N SER A 13 0.11 -4.64 2.73
CA SER A 13 0.62 -3.62 3.67
C SER A 13 -0.49 -2.82 4.31
N ILE A 14 -1.52 -2.46 3.54
CA ILE A 14 -2.74 -1.81 4.05
C ILE A 14 -3.45 -2.72 5.06
N ILE A 15 -3.61 -4.02 4.73
CA ILE A 15 -4.25 -4.99 5.63
C ILE A 15 -3.43 -5.12 6.92
N ALA A 16 -2.10 -5.16 6.83
CA ALA A 16 -1.23 -5.22 8.00
C ALA A 16 -1.39 -3.98 8.91
N ALA A 17 -1.51 -2.79 8.31
CA ALA A 17 -1.71 -1.55 9.03
C ALA A 17 -3.08 -1.44 9.72
N GLY A 18 -4.08 -2.15 9.22
CA GLY A 18 -5.42 -2.24 9.81
C GLY A 18 -5.65 -3.46 10.72
N SER A 19 -4.63 -4.29 10.90
CA SER A 19 -4.68 -5.51 11.72
C SER A 19 -3.88 -5.33 13.01
N GLU A 20 -4.14 -6.19 14.00
CA GLU A 20 -3.37 -6.25 15.24
C GLU A 20 -3.06 -7.72 15.60
N GLY A 21 -2.12 -7.92 16.53
CA GLY A 21 -1.80 -9.24 17.09
C GLY A 21 -1.27 -10.24 16.05
N PRO A 22 -1.66 -11.53 16.12
CA PRO A 22 -1.09 -12.58 15.26
C PRO A 22 -1.27 -12.32 13.76
N THR A 23 -2.40 -11.74 13.34
CA THR A 23 -2.67 -11.43 11.93
C THR A 23 -1.68 -10.41 11.39
N GLN A 24 -1.40 -9.35 12.17
CA GLN A 24 -0.41 -8.35 11.79
C GLN A 24 0.99 -8.97 11.70
N GLN A 25 1.36 -9.81 12.66
CA GLN A 25 2.67 -10.47 12.66
C GLN A 25 2.86 -11.38 11.43
N GLN A 26 1.86 -12.18 11.08
CA GLN A 26 1.93 -13.05 9.90
C GLN A 26 2.12 -12.24 8.61
N LEU A 27 1.46 -11.09 8.49
CA LEU A 27 1.60 -10.22 7.34
C LEU A 27 2.97 -9.54 7.30
N LEU A 28 3.48 -9.09 8.44
CA LEU A 28 4.83 -8.53 8.55
C LEU A 28 5.90 -9.55 8.17
N ASP A 29 5.79 -10.79 8.66
CA ASP A 29 6.71 -11.88 8.35
C ASP A 29 6.66 -12.22 6.86
N PHE A 30 5.46 -12.31 6.28
CA PHE A 30 5.28 -12.56 4.85
C PHE A 30 5.87 -11.44 3.97
N LEU A 31 5.67 -10.19 4.37
CA LEU A 31 6.20 -9.01 3.68
C LEU A 31 7.68 -8.75 3.98
N GLN A 32 8.30 -9.55 4.85
CA GLN A 32 9.67 -9.41 5.32
C GLN A 32 9.96 -8.01 5.92
N SER A 33 8.99 -7.48 6.67
CA SER A 33 9.07 -6.17 7.31
C SER A 33 9.05 -6.32 8.83
N LYS A 34 9.77 -5.45 9.54
CA LYS A 34 9.81 -5.47 11.02
C LYS A 34 8.70 -4.63 11.65
N SER A 35 8.11 -3.70 10.88
CA SER A 35 7.06 -2.82 11.38
C SER A 35 6.16 -2.29 10.27
N ILE A 36 5.02 -1.72 10.68
CA ILE A 36 4.13 -0.99 9.76
C ILE A 36 4.81 0.28 9.22
N ASP A 37 5.64 0.95 10.02
CA ASP A 37 6.36 2.16 9.58
C ASP A 37 7.35 1.87 8.45
N GLU A 38 8.00 0.70 8.47
CA GLU A 38 8.85 0.24 7.37
C GLU A 38 8.02 0.02 6.09
N LEU A 39 6.81 -0.57 6.20
CA LEU A 39 5.91 -0.76 5.06
C LEU A 39 5.46 0.58 4.47
N LYS A 40 5.08 1.55 5.30
CA LYS A 40 4.68 2.90 4.89
C LYS A 40 5.83 3.63 4.19
N SER A 41 7.02 3.59 4.78
CA SER A 41 8.22 4.23 4.21
C SER A 41 8.57 3.64 2.85
N LEU A 42 8.50 2.32 2.71
CA LEU A 42 8.77 1.65 1.45
C LEU A 42 7.71 1.98 0.40
N ASN A 43 6.42 1.99 0.76
CA ASN A 43 5.36 2.38 -0.16
C ASN A 43 5.56 3.80 -0.70
N SER A 44 5.86 4.77 0.16
CA SER A 44 6.15 6.15 -0.24
C SER A 44 7.30 6.25 -1.25
N LYS A 45 8.39 5.49 -1.04
CA LYS A 45 9.53 5.44 -1.97
C LYS A 45 9.18 4.77 -3.29
N LEU A 46 8.37 3.72 -3.26
CA LEU A 46 7.98 2.99 -4.47
C LEU A 46 7.04 3.83 -5.33
N VAL A 47 6.06 4.50 -4.73
CA VAL A 47 5.15 5.42 -5.44
C VAL A 47 5.95 6.55 -6.09
N SER A 48 6.90 7.15 -5.37
CA SER A 48 7.73 8.23 -5.95
C SER A 48 8.61 7.74 -7.09
N PHE A 49 9.22 6.56 -6.98
CA PHE A 49 10.05 5.97 -8.03
C PHE A 49 9.24 5.58 -9.27
N VAL A 50 8.09 4.92 -9.08
CA VAL A 50 7.23 4.45 -10.17
C VAL A 50 6.63 5.63 -10.95
N LEU A 51 6.24 6.70 -10.26
CA LEU A 51 5.67 7.89 -10.89
C LEU A 51 6.73 8.83 -11.50
N ALA A 52 8.01 8.71 -11.10
CA ALA A 52 9.08 9.56 -11.63
C ALA A 52 9.34 9.36 -13.14
N GLY A 53 8.98 8.19 -13.70
CA GLY A 53 9.21 7.88 -15.11
C GLY A 53 8.44 8.78 -16.10
N ALA A 54 7.30 9.35 -15.68
CA ALA A 54 6.45 10.17 -16.53
C ALA A 54 7.06 11.53 -16.91
N ASN A 55 8.02 12.03 -16.13
CA ASN A 55 8.63 13.36 -16.32
C ASN A 55 10.03 13.31 -16.96
N THR A 56 10.40 12.19 -17.60
CA THR A 56 11.73 12.04 -18.21
C THR A 56 11.78 12.66 -19.62
N PRO A 57 12.90 13.33 -20.01
CA PRO A 57 13.03 13.97 -21.33
C PRO A 57 12.89 13.01 -22.52
N THR A 58 13.08 11.71 -22.29
CA THR A 58 13.00 10.64 -23.28
C THR A 58 11.62 10.00 -23.40
N GLY A 59 10.62 10.45 -22.63
CA GLY A 59 9.23 9.96 -22.73
C GLY A 59 9.05 8.55 -22.18
N GLY A 60 9.21 8.38 -20.87
CA GLY A 60 8.98 7.11 -20.18
C GLY A 60 7.51 6.64 -20.18
N PRO A 61 7.24 5.39 -19.79
CA PRO A 61 5.89 4.85 -19.74
C PRO A 61 5.03 5.62 -18.73
N LEU A 62 3.79 5.93 -19.12
CA LEU A 62 2.79 6.47 -18.20
C LEU A 62 2.34 5.35 -17.26
N VAL A 63 2.63 5.50 -15.97
CA VAL A 63 2.19 4.54 -14.95
C VAL A 63 1.10 5.19 -14.09
N SER A 64 0.01 4.46 -13.88
CA SER A 64 -1.06 4.84 -12.96
C SER A 64 -1.25 3.72 -11.94
N PHE A 65 -1.50 4.10 -10.69
CA PHE A 65 -1.65 3.20 -9.56
C PHE A 65 -2.95 3.56 -8.83
N ALA A 66 -3.83 2.59 -8.63
CA ALA A 66 -5.13 2.79 -8.01
C ALA A 66 -5.42 1.66 -7.02
N ASN A 67 -5.66 2.04 -5.77
CA ASN A 67 -6.07 1.14 -4.69
C ASN A 67 -7.41 1.61 -4.11
N GLY A 68 -8.20 0.68 -3.59
CA GLY A 68 -9.47 1.01 -2.93
C GLY A 68 -9.87 -0.05 -1.93
N ILE A 69 -10.63 0.39 -0.92
CA ILE A 69 -11.20 -0.47 0.12
C ILE A 69 -12.70 -0.21 0.13
N TRP A 70 -13.47 -1.30 0.09
CA TRP A 70 -14.92 -1.27 0.23
C TRP A 70 -15.30 -2.16 1.40
N VAL A 71 -16.16 -1.65 2.27
CA VAL A 71 -16.73 -2.39 3.40
C VAL A 71 -18.24 -2.41 3.27
N GLU A 72 -18.87 -3.37 3.96
CA GLU A 72 -20.32 -3.44 4.04
C GLU A 72 -20.88 -2.15 4.68
N GLN A 73 -22.03 -1.70 4.18
CA GLN A 73 -22.56 -0.36 4.45
C GLN A 73 -22.91 -0.12 5.93
N SER A 74 -23.31 -1.15 6.67
CA SER A 74 -23.59 -1.04 8.10
C SER A 74 -22.32 -0.92 8.96
N LEU A 75 -21.16 -1.29 8.40
CA LEU A 75 -19.87 -1.20 9.07
C LEU A 75 -19.22 0.17 8.87
N SER A 76 -18.52 0.63 9.90
CA SER A 76 -17.72 1.85 9.85
C SER A 76 -16.24 1.53 10.05
N LEU A 77 -15.40 1.98 9.13
CA LEU A 77 -13.95 1.94 9.32
C LEU A 77 -13.53 2.92 10.41
N GLN A 78 -12.55 2.52 11.23
CA GLN A 78 -11.95 3.40 12.21
C GLN A 78 -11.35 4.65 11.54
N PRO A 79 -11.56 5.86 12.09
CA PRO A 79 -11.02 7.09 11.50
C PRO A 79 -9.50 7.07 11.31
N SER A 80 -8.76 6.55 12.29
CA SER A 80 -7.30 6.39 12.23
C SER A 80 -6.86 5.52 11.05
N PHE A 81 -7.58 4.42 10.79
CA PHE A 81 -7.29 3.57 9.65
C PHE A 81 -7.57 4.27 8.31
N LYS A 82 -8.66 5.04 8.20
CA LYS A 82 -8.95 5.82 6.99
C LYS A 82 -7.85 6.83 6.70
N GLU A 83 -7.33 7.50 7.73
CA GLU A 83 -6.24 8.46 7.62
C GLU A 83 -4.98 7.79 7.06
N ILE A 84 -4.57 6.66 7.65
CA ILE A 84 -3.41 5.88 7.20
C ILE A 84 -3.51 5.52 5.71
N VAL A 85 -4.67 5.03 5.27
CA VAL A 85 -4.86 4.64 3.86
C VAL A 85 -4.79 5.85 2.93
N ALA A 86 -5.37 6.98 3.33
CA ALA A 86 -5.39 8.19 2.52
C ALA A 86 -4.03 8.90 2.42
N THR A 87 -3.17 8.76 3.43
CA THR A 87 -1.87 9.45 3.51
C THR A 87 -0.70 8.58 3.08
N ASP A 88 -0.62 7.34 3.59
CA ASP A 88 0.57 6.51 3.49
C ASP A 88 0.54 5.55 2.28
N PHE A 89 -0.66 5.27 1.75
CA PHE A 89 -0.88 4.28 0.69
C PHE A 89 -1.53 4.84 -0.59
N LYS A 90 -1.23 6.11 -0.88
CA LYS A 90 -1.72 6.84 -2.06
C LYS A 90 -1.07 6.41 -3.37
#